data_AF-A0A921RAE8-F1
#
_entry.id   AF-A0A921RAE8-F1
#
_cell.length_a   1.000
_cell.length_b   1.000
_cell.length_c   1.000
_cell.angle_alpha   90.00
_cell.angle_beta   90.00
_cell.angle_gamma   90.00
#
_symmetry.space_group_name_H-M   'P 1'
#
loop_
_entity.id
_entity.type
_entity.pdbx_description
1 polymer ?
#
loop_
_entity_poly.entity_id
_entity_poly.type
_entity_poly.pdbx_seq_one_letter_code
_entity_poly.pdbx_strand_id
1 'polypeptide(L)'
;MAAFLPVVVLLSLLATGATAGGYYGSQTTSSPSAPSAPTPPTPAPAAHGYDDDKKLLVVVHVEGVVLCQSCEKKGSQSLDGATPLPRANVTVTCRDRKNCVMAYRQRAADDNGYFHAEFGVQRADYYLDKDPLEACFVRLLSSPDAKCNVVTDINGGMLGAPVRDEGKQWTDHRGFKNIVYAAGPLAFMPEKCEPTHHY
;
A
#
# COMPACT_ATOMS: atom_id res chain seq x y z
N MET A 1 -6.24 -15.21 -52.80
CA MET A 1 -4.88 -15.76 -52.67
C MET A 1 -4.67 -16.16 -51.21
N ALA A 2 -4.18 -17.37 -51.01
CA ALA A 2 -3.94 -18.07 -49.73
C ALA A 2 -2.98 -17.29 -48.79
N ALA A 3 -2.81 -17.57 -47.50
CA ALA A 3 -2.93 -18.83 -46.78
C ALA A 3 -3.13 -18.61 -45.27
N PHE A 4 -3.96 -19.46 -44.65
CA PHE A 4 -3.99 -19.70 -43.21
C PHE A 4 -2.98 -20.80 -42.89
N LEU A 5 -2.19 -20.63 -41.82
CA LEU A 5 -1.36 -21.69 -41.23
C LEU A 5 -1.73 -21.86 -39.75
N PRO A 6 -2.09 -23.08 -39.30
CA PRO A 6 -2.26 -23.38 -37.88
C PRO A 6 -0.94 -23.92 -37.28
N VAL A 7 -0.54 -23.38 -36.13
CA VAL A 7 0.55 -23.95 -35.33
C VAL A 7 -0.03 -25.05 -34.44
N VAL A 8 0.37 -26.29 -34.74
CA VAL A 8 0.01 -27.52 -34.02
C VAL A 8 0.90 -27.66 -32.78
N VAL A 9 0.30 -27.77 -31.60
CA VAL A 9 0.99 -28.14 -30.35
C VAL A 9 1.02 -29.66 -30.26
N LEU A 10 2.22 -30.24 -30.42
CA LEU A 10 2.46 -31.66 -30.20
C LEU A 10 2.79 -31.93 -28.72
N LEU A 11 1.89 -32.64 -28.04
CA LEU A 11 2.20 -33.39 -26.83
C LEU A 11 2.99 -34.65 -27.20
N SER A 12 4.10 -34.90 -26.50
CA SER A 12 4.74 -36.22 -26.46
C SER A 12 5.20 -36.55 -25.05
N LEU A 13 4.42 -37.43 -24.40
CA LEU A 13 4.79 -38.25 -23.26
C LEU A 13 5.40 -39.56 -23.78
N LEU A 14 6.61 -39.93 -23.33
CA LEU A 14 7.03 -41.32 -23.27
C LEU A 14 7.90 -41.56 -22.02
N ALA A 15 7.48 -42.57 -21.26
CA ALA A 15 8.11 -43.14 -20.08
C ALA A 15 9.06 -44.30 -20.47
N THR A 16 9.58 -44.96 -19.43
CA THR A 16 10.47 -46.15 -19.38
C THR A 16 11.97 -45.80 -19.45
N GLY A 17 12.84 -46.22 -18.54
CA GLY A 17 12.80 -47.34 -17.59
C GLY A 17 13.90 -48.32 -17.98
N ALA A 18 14.97 -48.42 -17.18
CA ALA A 18 15.92 -49.52 -17.26
C ALA A 18 16.62 -49.72 -15.90
N THR A 19 16.80 -50.99 -15.58
CA THR A 19 17.03 -51.61 -14.28
C THR A 19 18.45 -52.19 -14.15
N ALA A 20 18.73 -52.73 -12.95
CA ALA A 20 19.77 -53.70 -12.57
C ALA A 20 21.11 -53.09 -12.15
N GLY A 21 21.80 -53.53 -11.10
CA GLY A 21 21.64 -54.62 -10.11
C GLY A 21 22.76 -54.37 -9.06
N GLY A 22 22.88 -55.05 -7.93
CA GLY A 22 22.18 -56.19 -7.37
C GLY A 22 22.39 -56.25 -5.86
N TYR A 23 21.72 -57.23 -5.27
CA TYR A 23 21.64 -57.55 -3.85
C TYR A 23 22.74 -58.55 -3.40
N TYR A 24 22.76 -58.79 -2.08
CA TYR A 24 23.57 -59.68 -1.23
C TYR A 24 24.84 -59.01 -0.66
N GLY A 25 25.06 -58.91 0.66
CA GLY A 25 24.36 -59.44 1.83
C GLY A 25 25.38 -59.63 2.96
N SER A 26 24.92 -59.39 4.20
CA SER A 26 25.40 -59.99 5.46
C SER A 26 26.50 -59.32 6.31
N GLN A 27 26.02 -58.93 7.50
CA GLN A 27 26.56 -59.22 8.84
C GLN A 27 27.71 -58.36 9.43
N THR A 28 27.25 -57.43 10.28
CA THR A 28 27.63 -57.25 11.69
C THR A 28 28.80 -58.08 12.22
N THR A 29 29.87 -57.39 12.64
CA THR A 29 30.67 -57.77 13.81
C THR A 29 30.97 -56.53 14.65
N SER A 30 30.60 -56.61 15.92
CA SER A 30 30.69 -55.59 16.95
C SER A 30 32.13 -55.43 17.45
N SER A 31 32.64 -54.19 17.43
CA SER A 31 33.88 -53.80 18.14
C SER A 31 33.49 -52.93 19.34
N PRO A 32 33.99 -53.16 20.57
CA PRO A 32 33.60 -52.36 21.73
C PRO A 32 34.33 -51.01 21.71
N SER A 33 33.58 -49.94 21.46
CA SER A 33 34.06 -48.55 21.53
C SER A 33 34.28 -48.12 22.98
N ALA A 34 35.42 -47.47 23.24
CA ALA A 34 35.77 -46.87 24.52
C ALA A 34 34.74 -45.80 25.00
N PRO A 35 34.63 -45.52 26.31
CA PRO A 35 33.69 -44.52 26.83
C PRO A 35 34.06 -43.11 26.35
N SER A 36 33.12 -42.44 25.69
CA SER A 36 33.27 -41.04 25.26
C SER A 36 33.07 -40.10 26.46
N ALA A 37 34.03 -39.20 26.69
CA ALA A 37 33.92 -38.15 27.72
C ALA A 37 32.79 -37.16 27.37
N PRO A 38 32.12 -36.55 28.36
CA PRO A 38 31.06 -35.57 28.13
C PRO A 38 31.66 -34.25 27.59
N THR A 39 31.14 -33.79 26.45
CA THR A 39 31.45 -32.48 25.86
C THR A 39 30.87 -31.34 26.71
N PRO A 40 31.59 -30.21 26.87
CA PRO A 40 31.04 -29.02 27.52
C PRO A 40 29.83 -28.46 26.76
N PRO A 41 28.82 -27.89 27.45
CA PRO A 41 27.67 -27.30 26.79
C PRO A 41 28.09 -26.06 25.98
N THR A 42 27.78 -26.08 24.69
CA THR A 42 27.89 -24.94 23.78
C THR A 42 27.02 -23.78 24.30
N PRO A 43 27.53 -22.54 24.39
CA PRO A 43 26.72 -21.37 24.73
C PRO A 43 25.65 -21.14 23.66
N ALA A 44 24.39 -20.95 24.09
CA ALA A 44 23.29 -20.61 23.19
C ALA A 44 23.55 -19.25 22.48
N PRO A 45 23.15 -19.10 21.20
CA PRO A 45 23.27 -17.82 20.51
C PRO A 45 22.49 -16.73 21.24
N ALA A 46 23.14 -15.58 21.46
CA ALA A 46 22.55 -14.46 22.17
C ALA A 46 21.31 -13.91 21.46
N ALA A 47 20.23 -13.74 22.21
CA ALA A 47 18.97 -13.15 21.76
C ALA A 47 19.14 -11.63 21.56
N HIS A 48 19.73 -11.23 20.43
CA HIS A 48 19.91 -9.82 20.05
C HIS A 48 19.11 -9.40 18.80
N GLY A 49 18.22 -10.24 18.27
CA GLY A 49 17.52 -9.94 17.00
C GLY A 49 16.12 -9.32 17.15
N TYR A 50 15.37 -9.70 18.19
CA TYR A 50 13.92 -9.48 18.19
C TYR A 50 13.49 -8.03 18.46
N ASP A 51 14.24 -7.29 19.29
CA ASP A 51 13.93 -5.89 19.59
C ASP A 51 14.44 -4.93 18.49
N ASP A 52 15.56 -5.24 17.84
CA ASP A 52 16.08 -4.46 16.72
C ASP A 52 15.17 -4.57 15.48
N ASP A 53 14.55 -5.73 15.25
CA ASP A 53 13.61 -5.95 14.14
C ASP A 53 12.31 -5.12 14.29
N LYS A 54 11.85 -4.87 15.53
CA LYS A 54 10.67 -4.03 15.78
C LYS A 54 10.92 -2.56 15.49
N LYS A 55 12.15 -2.09 15.66
CA LYS A 55 12.56 -0.71 15.36
C LYS A 55 12.42 -0.36 13.88
N LEU A 56 12.38 -1.37 13.01
CA LEU A 56 12.17 -1.24 11.58
C LEU A 56 10.69 -1.29 11.17
N LEU A 57 9.75 -1.43 12.10
CA LEU A 57 8.33 -1.51 11.77
C LEU A 57 7.63 -0.15 11.92
N VAL A 58 7.03 0.30 10.82
CA VAL A 58 6.30 1.57 10.72
C VAL A 58 4.86 1.34 10.31
N VAL A 59 3.97 2.22 10.75
CA VAL A 59 2.59 2.30 10.27
C VAL A 59 2.44 3.63 9.55
N VAL A 60 1.97 3.59 8.30
CA VAL A 60 1.83 4.78 7.47
C VAL A 60 0.38 5.21 7.45
N HIS A 61 0.16 6.47 7.78
CA HIS A 61 -1.14 7.11 7.73
C HIS A 61 -1.14 8.19 6.67
N VAL A 62 -2.25 8.32 5.96
CA VAL A 62 -2.48 9.42 5.02
C VAL A 62 -3.79 10.10 5.38
N GLU A 63 -3.73 11.41 5.59
CA GLU A 63 -4.88 12.22 5.97
C GLU A 63 -5.11 13.39 5.01
N GLY A 64 -6.30 13.98 5.08
CA GLY A 64 -6.63 15.18 4.33
C GLY A 64 -8.09 15.57 4.50
N VAL A 65 -8.48 16.64 3.82
CA VAL A 65 -9.86 17.15 3.84
C VAL A 65 -10.40 17.21 2.42
N VAL A 66 -11.66 16.81 2.26
CA VAL A 66 -12.43 16.94 1.03
C VAL A 66 -13.47 18.03 1.22
N LEU A 67 -13.52 18.95 0.25
CA LEU A 67 -14.38 20.11 0.26
C LEU A 67 -15.34 20.10 -0.94
N CYS A 68 -16.40 20.87 -0.82
CA CYS A 68 -17.21 21.33 -1.93
C CYS A 68 -16.79 22.77 -2.27
N GLN A 69 -16.28 22.98 -3.49
CA GLN A 69 -15.92 24.31 -3.98
C GLN A 69 -17.15 25.23 -4.04
N SER A 70 -16.97 26.50 -3.67
CA SER A 70 -18.03 27.49 -3.83
C SER A 70 -18.34 27.77 -5.30
N CYS A 71 -19.60 28.12 -5.59
CA CYS A 71 -20.02 28.46 -6.94
C CYS A 71 -19.29 29.68 -7.52
N GLU A 72 -18.93 30.65 -6.67
CA GLU A 72 -18.17 31.84 -7.05
C GLU A 72 -16.77 31.53 -7.56
N LYS A 73 -16.19 30.39 -7.14
CA LYS A 73 -14.84 29.95 -7.51
C LYS A 73 -14.83 28.83 -8.53
N LYS A 74 -15.99 28.39 -9.02
CA LYS A 74 -16.12 27.29 -9.98
C LYS A 74 -15.19 27.50 -11.19
N GLY A 75 -14.42 26.47 -11.51
CA GLY A 75 -13.45 26.48 -12.61
C GLY A 75 -12.09 27.11 -12.28
N SER A 76 -11.89 27.58 -11.05
CA SER A 76 -10.59 28.07 -10.55
C SER A 76 -9.92 27.06 -9.59
N GLN A 77 -8.68 27.34 -9.21
CA GLN A 77 -7.96 26.62 -8.17
C GLN A 77 -8.29 27.10 -6.74
N SER A 78 -9.13 28.11 -6.58
CA SER A 78 -9.45 28.69 -5.27
C SER A 78 -10.43 27.81 -4.48
N LEU A 79 -10.19 27.73 -3.18
CA LEU A 79 -11.07 27.09 -2.19
C LEU A 79 -11.76 28.11 -1.29
N ASP A 80 -11.75 29.39 -1.65
CA ASP A 80 -12.42 30.42 -0.84
C ASP A 80 -13.93 30.18 -0.81
N GLY A 81 -14.49 30.19 0.41
CA GLY A 81 -15.91 29.88 0.63
C GLY A 81 -16.27 28.41 0.39
N ALA A 82 -15.29 27.53 0.16
CA ALA A 82 -15.53 26.09 0.10
C ALA A 82 -15.99 25.56 1.45
N THR A 83 -16.81 24.52 1.43
CA THR A 83 -17.38 23.90 2.63
C THR A 83 -16.90 22.46 2.77
N PRO A 84 -16.78 21.91 3.99
CA PRO A 84 -16.55 20.47 4.18
C PRO A 84 -17.53 19.61 3.39
N LEU A 85 -17.05 18.51 2.81
CA LEU A 85 -17.89 17.57 2.06
C LEU A 85 -17.93 16.20 2.75
N PRO A 86 -18.95 15.95 3.60
CA PRO A 86 -19.10 14.70 4.32
C PRO A 86 -19.23 13.48 3.43
N ARG A 87 -18.66 12.36 3.88
CA ARG A 87 -18.79 11.04 3.23
C ARG A 87 -18.28 10.98 1.78
N ALA A 88 -17.57 12.00 1.30
CA ALA A 88 -16.87 11.93 0.03
C ALA A 88 -15.81 10.81 0.08
N ASN A 89 -15.79 9.96 -0.94
CA ASN A 89 -14.83 8.89 -1.04
C ASN A 89 -13.56 9.36 -1.74
N VAL A 90 -12.42 8.99 -1.15
CA VAL A 90 -11.10 9.12 -1.74
C VAL A 90 -10.43 7.76 -1.84
N THR A 91 -9.46 7.66 -2.74
CA THR A 91 -8.51 6.55 -2.80
C THR A 91 -7.11 7.07 -2.57
N VAL A 92 -6.40 6.45 -1.63
CA VAL A 92 -4.98 6.65 -1.40
C VAL A 92 -4.25 5.50 -2.07
N THR A 93 -3.26 5.80 -2.91
CA THR A 93 -2.51 4.81 -3.66
C THR A 93 -1.02 5.07 -3.51
N CYS A 94 -0.27 4.06 -3.07
CA CYS A 94 1.18 4.11 -2.95
C CYS A 94 1.83 3.18 -3.99
N ARG A 95 2.88 3.69 -4.65
CA ARG A 95 3.58 3.03 -5.75
C ARG A 95 5.03 2.73 -5.40
N ASP A 96 5.59 1.68 -5.98
CA ASP A 96 7.02 1.39 -5.89
C ASP A 96 7.86 2.25 -6.85
N ARG A 97 9.18 2.04 -6.85
CA ARG A 97 10.12 2.66 -7.80
C ARG A 97 9.80 2.39 -9.27
N LYS A 98 9.10 1.31 -9.59
CA LYS A 98 8.69 0.91 -10.95
C LYS A 98 7.32 1.47 -11.33
N ASN A 99 6.73 2.32 -10.49
CA ASN A 99 5.37 2.86 -10.62
C ASN A 99 4.24 1.81 -10.53
N CYS A 100 4.53 0.61 -10.02
CA CYS A 100 3.52 -0.40 -9.73
C CYS A 100 2.79 -0.06 -8.43
N VAL A 101 1.47 -0.27 -8.38
CA VAL A 101 0.68 -0.05 -7.15
C VAL A 101 1.02 -1.15 -6.13
N MET A 102 1.62 -0.75 -5.01
CA MET A 102 1.98 -1.65 -3.91
C MET A 102 0.89 -1.72 -2.85
N ALA A 103 0.21 -0.60 -2.61
CA ALA A 103 -0.87 -0.54 -1.65
C ALA A 103 -1.91 0.50 -2.06
N TYR A 104 -3.18 0.23 -1.73
CA TYR A 104 -4.25 1.21 -1.86
C TYR A 104 -5.26 1.09 -0.72
N ARG A 105 -5.92 2.20 -0.38
CA ARG A 105 -7.00 2.28 0.60
C ARG A 105 -8.06 3.25 0.12
N GLN A 106 -9.32 2.83 0.16
CA GLN A 106 -10.46 3.74 0.02
C GLN A 106 -10.93 4.19 1.40
N ARG A 107 -11.31 5.46 1.50
CA ARG A 107 -11.85 6.07 2.71
C ARG A 107 -12.95 7.05 2.36
N ALA A 108 -14.05 6.96 3.10
CA ALA A 108 -15.04 8.02 3.15
C ALA A 108 -14.60 9.07 4.16
N ALA A 109 -14.79 10.34 3.81
CA ALA A 109 -14.62 11.45 4.73
C ALA A 109 -15.68 11.42 5.85
N ASP A 110 -15.31 11.93 7.02
CA ASP A 110 -16.22 12.13 8.15
C ASP A 110 -17.14 13.35 7.95
N ASP A 111 -17.89 13.73 8.98
CA ASP A 111 -18.83 14.86 8.93
C ASP A 111 -18.14 16.24 8.76
N ASN A 112 -16.82 16.32 8.97
CA ASN A 112 -16.01 17.50 8.73
C ASN A 112 -15.26 17.43 7.39
N GLY A 113 -15.60 16.48 6.52
CA GLY A 113 -14.91 16.27 5.27
C GLY A 113 -13.50 15.67 5.43
N TYR A 114 -13.11 15.28 6.65
CA TYR A 114 -11.78 14.77 6.93
C TYR A 114 -11.70 13.25 6.68
N PHE A 115 -10.63 12.79 6.05
CA PHE A 115 -10.37 11.36 5.86
C PHE A 115 -9.04 10.96 6.49
N HIS A 116 -8.95 9.71 6.92
CA HIS A 116 -7.73 9.12 7.45
C HIS A 116 -7.57 7.66 6.99
N ALA A 117 -6.48 7.38 6.29
CA ALA A 117 -6.17 6.08 5.72
C ALA A 117 -4.93 5.47 6.39
N GLU A 118 -5.15 4.45 7.22
CA GLU A 118 -4.07 3.63 7.78
C GLU A 118 -3.70 2.51 6.82
N PHE A 119 -2.41 2.44 6.50
CA PHE A 119 -1.74 1.32 5.89
C PHE A 119 -0.98 0.64 7.04
N GLY A 120 -1.35 -0.61 7.37
CA GLY A 120 -0.94 -1.32 8.59
C GLY A 120 0.57 -1.46 8.80
N VAL A 121 1.00 -2.43 9.60
CA VAL A 121 2.43 -2.54 9.97
C VAL A 121 3.26 -2.97 8.76
N GLN A 122 4.29 -2.18 8.44
CA GLN A 122 5.16 -2.34 7.29
C GLN A 122 6.61 -2.30 7.76
N ARG A 123 7.51 -2.99 7.07
CA ARG A 123 8.93 -2.74 7.31
C ARG A 123 9.36 -1.46 6.60
N ALA A 124 10.08 -0.61 7.32
CA ALA A 124 10.57 0.68 6.85
C ALA A 124 11.52 0.55 5.65
N ASP A 125 12.25 -0.56 5.55
CA ASP A 125 13.14 -0.87 4.42
C ASP A 125 12.38 -1.28 3.14
N TYR A 126 11.24 -1.96 3.29
CA TYR A 126 10.44 -2.50 2.17
C TYR A 126 9.39 -1.53 1.66
N TYR A 127 8.76 -0.75 2.55
CA TYR A 127 7.72 0.17 2.16
C TYR A 127 8.27 1.39 1.41
N LEU A 128 9.54 1.71 1.67
CA LEU A 128 10.19 2.93 1.23
C LEU A 128 11.36 2.68 0.30
N ASP A 129 11.19 1.80 -0.70
CA ASP A 129 12.08 1.92 -1.86
C ASP A 129 12.03 3.37 -2.36
N LYS A 130 10.89 4.07 -2.30
CA LYS A 130 10.83 5.54 -2.40
C LYS A 130 10.37 6.18 -1.09
N ASP A 131 10.78 7.42 -0.86
CA ASP A 131 10.18 8.29 0.15
C ASP A 131 8.63 8.31 -0.05
N PRO A 132 7.78 8.07 0.98
CA PRO A 132 6.32 8.13 0.86
C PRO A 132 5.80 9.40 0.22
N LEU A 133 6.53 10.49 0.40
CA LEU A 133 6.29 11.79 -0.22
C LEU A 133 6.24 11.71 -1.75
N GLU A 134 7.02 10.81 -2.35
CA GLU A 134 7.02 10.55 -3.79
C GLU A 134 6.18 9.34 -4.21
N ALA A 135 5.88 8.44 -3.28
CA ALA A 135 5.26 7.15 -3.57
C ALA A 135 3.72 7.20 -3.50
N CYS A 136 3.17 8.01 -2.60
CA CYS A 136 1.75 7.99 -2.25
C CYS A 136 0.99 9.21 -2.80
N PHE A 137 -0.21 8.95 -3.33
CA PHE A 137 -1.08 9.97 -3.92
C PHE A 137 -2.54 9.75 -3.50
N VAL A 138 -3.27 10.85 -3.31
CA VAL A 138 -4.70 10.82 -3.00
C VAL A 138 -5.51 11.25 -4.23
N ARG A 139 -6.57 10.51 -4.56
CA ARG A 139 -7.52 10.87 -5.62
C ARG A 139 -8.94 10.88 -5.10
N LEU A 140 -9.72 11.83 -5.58
CA LEU A 140 -11.16 11.88 -5.41
C LEU A 140 -11.78 10.70 -6.17
N LEU A 141 -12.71 10.00 -5.53
CA LEU A 141 -13.41 8.86 -6.13
C LEU A 141 -14.88 9.19 -6.38
N SER A 142 -15.60 9.61 -5.35
CA SER A 142 -17.02 9.98 -5.48
C SER A 142 -17.49 10.90 -4.37
N SER A 143 -18.54 11.66 -4.64
CA SER A 143 -19.29 12.43 -3.65
C SER A 143 -20.71 11.90 -3.55
N PRO A 144 -21.27 11.73 -2.34
CA PRO A 144 -22.68 11.39 -2.17
C PRO A 144 -23.60 12.58 -2.34
N ASP A 145 -23.08 13.82 -2.37
CA ASP A 145 -23.88 15.02 -2.61
C ASP A 145 -24.04 15.26 -4.12
N ALA A 146 -25.25 15.03 -4.63
CA ALA A 146 -25.59 15.27 -6.03
C ALA A 146 -25.42 16.74 -6.46
N LYS A 147 -25.43 17.69 -5.52
CA LYS A 147 -25.16 19.11 -5.81
C LYS A 147 -23.66 19.42 -5.91
N CYS A 148 -22.80 18.54 -5.41
CA CYS A 148 -21.35 18.74 -5.38
C CYS A 148 -20.58 17.44 -5.64
N ASN A 149 -20.71 16.93 -6.87
CA ASN A 149 -20.16 15.64 -7.29
C ASN A 149 -19.27 15.70 -8.53
N VAL A 150 -18.99 16.88 -9.07
CA VAL A 150 -18.08 16.99 -10.21
C VAL A 150 -16.64 16.98 -9.70
N VAL A 151 -15.88 15.96 -10.07
CA VAL A 151 -14.46 15.82 -9.69
C VAL A 151 -13.67 17.01 -10.25
N THR A 152 -12.79 17.60 -9.45
CA THR A 152 -11.84 18.62 -9.88
C THR A 152 -10.40 18.16 -9.69
N ASP A 153 -9.47 18.85 -10.34
CA ASP A 153 -8.04 18.66 -10.11
C ASP A 153 -7.44 19.71 -9.17
N ILE A 154 -8.25 20.33 -8.31
CA ILE A 154 -7.75 21.26 -7.29
C ILE A 154 -6.79 20.50 -6.38
N ASN A 155 -5.58 21.03 -6.24
CA ASN A 155 -4.47 20.39 -5.53
C ASN A 155 -4.14 18.95 -6.01
N GLY A 156 -4.47 18.62 -7.26
CA GLY A 156 -4.24 17.29 -7.83
C GLY A 156 -5.33 16.27 -7.53
N GLY A 157 -6.53 16.68 -7.08
CA GLY A 157 -7.58 15.74 -6.68
C GLY A 157 -8.03 14.73 -7.74
N MET A 158 -7.86 15.02 -9.03
CA MET A 158 -8.20 14.09 -10.11
C MET A 158 -6.98 13.27 -10.54
N LEU A 159 -5.84 13.93 -10.73
CA LEU A 159 -4.63 13.30 -11.27
C LEU A 159 -3.83 12.54 -10.20
N GLY A 160 -3.97 12.91 -8.93
CA GLY A 160 -3.27 12.37 -7.77
C GLY A 160 -2.57 13.47 -6.99
N ALA A 161 -3.15 13.87 -5.86
CA ALA A 161 -2.58 14.85 -4.95
C ALA A 161 -1.37 14.25 -4.23
N PRO A 162 -0.19 14.88 -4.27
CA PRO A 162 0.97 14.43 -3.51
C PRO A 162 0.71 14.59 -2.01
N VAL A 163 1.41 13.78 -1.22
CA VAL A 163 1.38 13.88 0.24
C VAL A 163 2.63 14.59 0.75
N ARG A 164 2.52 15.23 1.90
CA ARG A 164 3.59 15.98 2.58
C ARG A 164 3.70 15.55 4.04
N ASP A 165 4.92 15.60 4.57
CA ASP A 165 5.18 15.33 5.99
C ASP A 165 4.99 16.64 6.77
N GLU A 166 4.10 16.63 7.76
CA GLU A 166 3.86 17.75 8.67
C GLU A 166 4.52 17.54 10.05
N GLY A 167 5.33 16.49 10.22
CA GLY A 167 5.99 16.13 11.48
C GLY A 167 5.09 15.38 12.46
N LYS A 168 3.92 14.91 12.02
CA LYS A 168 2.96 14.17 12.83
C LYS A 168 3.39 12.70 12.93
N GLN A 169 3.88 12.32 14.11
CA GLN A 169 4.32 10.95 14.39
C GLN A 169 4.14 10.58 15.86
N TRP A 170 3.91 9.29 16.15
CA TRP A 170 3.87 8.75 17.51
C TRP A 170 4.33 7.29 17.54
N THR A 171 4.65 6.76 18.72
CA THR A 171 4.90 5.33 18.92
C THR A 171 3.68 4.70 19.59
N ASP A 172 3.15 3.63 19.02
CA ASP A 172 2.00 2.93 19.61
C ASP A 172 2.42 2.00 20.77
N HIS A 173 1.43 1.44 21.46
CA HIS A 173 1.63 0.50 22.58
C HIS A 173 2.40 -0.78 22.20
N ARG A 174 2.50 -1.11 20.90
CA ARG A 174 3.25 -2.26 20.37
C ARG A 174 4.71 -1.91 20.07
N GLY A 175 5.07 -0.62 20.19
CA GLY A 175 6.39 -0.10 19.86
C GLY A 175 6.55 0.32 18.40
N PHE A 176 5.48 0.33 17.60
CA PHE A 176 5.55 0.71 16.18
C PHE A 176 5.50 2.21 16.00
N LYS A 177 6.37 2.72 15.13
CA LYS A 177 6.37 4.15 14.77
C LYS A 177 5.27 4.42 13.75
N ASN A 178 4.34 5.28 14.11
CA ASN A 178 3.27 5.76 13.26
C ASN A 178 3.68 7.10 12.66
N ILE A 179 3.61 7.23 11.35
CA ILE A 179 3.97 8.45 10.62
C ILE A 179 2.77 8.87 9.78
N VAL A 180 2.40 10.15 9.85
CA VAL A 180 1.26 10.71 9.13
C VAL A 180 1.72 11.64 8.04
N TYR A 181 1.21 11.40 6.83
CA TYR A 181 1.38 12.28 5.69
C TYR A 181 0.05 12.96 5.36
N ALA A 182 0.10 14.26 5.09
CA ALA A 182 -1.09 15.05 4.76
C ALA A 182 -1.16 15.28 3.26
N ALA A 183 -2.33 15.12 2.66
CA ALA A 183 -2.64 15.69 1.35
C ALA A 183 -3.09 17.15 1.49
N GLY A 184 -2.92 17.96 0.45
CA GLY A 184 -3.62 19.25 0.36
C GLY A 184 -5.14 19.05 0.36
N PRO A 185 -5.95 20.06 0.74
CA PRO A 185 -7.39 19.96 0.64
C PRO A 185 -7.81 19.66 -0.80
N LEU A 186 -8.65 18.66 -1.00
CA LEU A 186 -9.17 18.26 -2.30
C LEU A 186 -10.60 18.76 -2.43
N ALA A 187 -11.11 18.95 -3.65
CA ALA A 187 -12.48 19.43 -3.80
C ALA A 187 -13.24 18.82 -4.97
N PHE A 188 -14.52 18.57 -4.74
CA PHE A 188 -15.50 18.50 -5.81
C PHE A 188 -16.04 19.91 -6.09
N MET A 189 -16.63 20.12 -7.26
CA MET A 189 -17.35 21.35 -7.58
C MET A 189 -18.83 21.08 -7.87
N PRO A 190 -19.68 22.10 -7.71
CA PRO A 190 -21.08 22.00 -8.09
C PRO A 190 -21.27 21.85 -9.61
N GLU A 191 -22.15 20.93 -10.01
CA GLU A 191 -22.52 20.77 -11.43
C GLU A 191 -23.25 22.01 -11.93
N LYS A 192 -24.17 22.54 -11.13
CA LYS A 192 -24.97 23.73 -11.42
C LYS A 192 -24.78 24.76 -10.31
N CYS A 193 -24.71 26.02 -10.71
CA CYS A 193 -24.69 27.15 -9.81
C CYS A 193 -25.91 28.00 -10.11
N GLU A 194 -26.71 28.29 -9.09
CA GLU A 194 -27.82 29.21 -9.25
C GLU A 194 -27.27 30.61 -9.50
N PRO A 195 -27.83 31.36 -10.48
CA PRO A 195 -27.45 32.74 -10.69
C PRO A 195 -27.70 33.56 -9.42
N THR A 196 -26.68 34.26 -8.93
CA THR A 196 -26.79 35.10 -7.74
C THR A 196 -27.50 36.44 -8.02
N HIS A 197 -27.87 36.71 -9.27
CA HIS A 197 -28.58 37.92 -9.69
C HIS A 197 -29.91 37.58 -10.37
N HIS A 198 -31.01 38.04 -9.76
CA HIS A 198 -32.28 38.23 -10.45
C HIS A 198 -32.21 39.58 -11.18
N TYR A 199 -32.48 39.59 -12.49
CA TYR A 199 -32.56 40.79 -13.32
C TYR A 199 -33.78 41.65 -12.95
#